data_AF-A0A2M6XVS5-F1
#
_entry.id   AF-A0A2M6XVS5-F1
#
_cell.length_a   1.000
_cell.length_b   1.000
_cell.length_c   1.000
_cell.angle_alpha   90.00
_cell.angle_beta   90.00
_cell.angle_gamma   90.00
#
_symmetry.space_group_name_H-M   'P 1'
#
loop_
_entity.id
_entity.type
_entity.pdbx_description
1 polymer ?
#
loop_
_entity_poly.entity_id
_entity_poly.type
_entity_poly.pdbx_seq_one_letter_code
_entity_poly.pdbx_strand_id
1 'polypeptide(L)'
;FETLVRVHEPLSVLDFMEQVSFGQSTSVHEAMQKISAASGGVLVLMHQDETAETLRARALDNQADHHVNKWDPKSYGIGAQILRDVGVGKMCLIATPRKMPSMTGFGLEITGYCSAKEKISIKDKK
;
A
#
# COMPACT_ATOMS: atom_id res chain seq x y z
N PHE A 1 6.98 17.81 -6.87
CA PHE A 1 6.75 16.54 -7.59
C PHE A 1 5.84 15.67 -6.75
N GLU A 2 4.94 14.91 -7.37
CA GLU A 2 4.04 13.97 -6.69
C GLU A 2 4.62 12.57 -6.79
N THR A 3 4.66 11.83 -5.68
CA THR A 3 5.23 10.47 -5.61
C THR A 3 4.13 9.43 -5.51
N LEU A 4 4.17 8.37 -6.33
CA LEU A 4 3.26 7.24 -6.13
C LEU A 4 3.72 6.39 -4.95
N VAL A 5 2.84 6.14 -3.99
CA VAL A 5 3.20 5.43 -2.77
C VAL A 5 2.29 4.23 -2.54
N ARG A 6 2.88 3.06 -2.31
CA ARG A 6 2.20 1.88 -1.80
C ARG A 6 2.83 1.51 -0.46
N VAL A 7 2.01 1.38 0.57
CA VAL A 7 2.40 0.74 1.84
C VAL A 7 1.66 -0.58 1.92
N HIS A 8 2.42 -1.68 1.86
CA HIS A 8 1.89 -3.04 1.87
C HIS A 8 2.11 -3.68 3.23
N GLU A 9 1.02 -4.16 3.85
CA GLU A 9 1.04 -4.82 5.14
C GLU A 9 -0.14 -5.81 5.24
N PRO A 10 0.06 -7.01 5.81
CA PRO A 10 1.35 -7.60 6.16
C PRO A 10 2.06 -8.19 4.94
N LEU A 11 3.39 -8.04 4.86
CA LEU A 11 4.20 -8.78 3.88
C LEU A 11 4.22 -10.28 4.24
N SER A 12 3.88 -11.14 3.29
CA SER A 12 3.88 -12.60 3.45
C SER A 12 4.45 -13.33 2.23
N VAL A 13 4.84 -14.59 2.42
CA VAL A 13 5.21 -15.51 1.32
C VAL A 13 4.14 -15.59 0.24
N LEU A 14 2.86 -15.45 0.61
CA LEU A 14 1.74 -15.48 -0.33
C LEU A 14 1.75 -14.31 -1.33
N ASP A 15 2.33 -13.16 -0.95
CA ASP A 15 2.46 -12.01 -1.85
C ASP A 15 3.48 -12.28 -2.98
N PHE A 16 4.48 -13.11 -2.72
CA PHE A 16 5.47 -13.53 -3.72
C PHE A 16 4.93 -14.58 -4.68
N MET A 17 4.01 -15.42 -4.22
CA MET A 17 3.39 -16.45 -5.04
C MET A 17 2.23 -15.93 -5.89
N GLU A 18 1.86 -14.64 -5.75
CA GLU A 18 0.71 -13.99 -6.39
C GLU A 18 -0.62 -14.76 -6.24
N GLN A 19 -0.73 -15.66 -5.26
CA GLN A 19 -1.89 -16.53 -5.11
C GLN A 19 -3.12 -15.83 -4.55
N VAL A 20 -2.98 -14.55 -4.15
CA VAL A 20 -4.04 -13.85 -3.44
C VAL A 20 -4.53 -12.65 -4.23
N SER A 21 -5.53 -12.89 -5.07
CA SER A 21 -6.41 -11.85 -5.57
C SER A 21 -7.55 -11.62 -4.58
N PHE A 22 -7.29 -10.89 -3.49
CA PHE A 22 -8.42 -10.38 -2.69
C PHE A 22 -9.15 -9.36 -3.55
N GLY A 23 -10.45 -9.58 -3.83
CA GLY A 23 -11.17 -8.94 -4.95
C GLY A 23 -11.12 -7.40 -5.05
N GLN A 24 -10.78 -6.69 -3.97
CA GLN A 24 -10.64 -5.21 -3.93
C GLN A 24 -9.23 -4.73 -3.52
N SER A 25 -8.29 -5.64 -3.26
CA SER A 25 -6.92 -5.28 -2.87
C SER A 25 -6.03 -5.14 -4.10
N THR A 26 -5.09 -4.19 -4.04
CA THR A 26 -3.99 -4.11 -5.00
C THR A 26 -2.86 -5.03 -4.57
N SER A 27 -2.39 -5.91 -5.46
CA SER A 27 -1.25 -6.79 -5.18
C SER A 27 0.08 -6.02 -5.18
N VAL A 28 1.12 -6.61 -4.58
CA VAL A 28 2.48 -6.04 -4.64
C VAL A 28 2.93 -5.88 -6.10
N HIS A 29 2.64 -6.88 -6.94
CA HIS A 29 2.96 -6.85 -8.37
C HIS A 29 2.28 -5.69 -9.11
N GLU A 30 0.97 -5.53 -8.94
CA GLU A 30 0.21 -4.43 -9.56
C GLU A 30 0.73 -3.06 -9.12
N ALA A 31 1.08 -2.91 -7.84
CA ALA A 31 1.66 -1.67 -7.33
C ALA A 31 3.04 -1.40 -7.93
N MET A 32 3.91 -2.41 -8.04
CA MET A 32 5.22 -2.29 -8.69
C MET A 32 5.09 -1.90 -10.16
N GLN A 33 4.20 -2.54 -10.91
CA GLN A 33 3.93 -2.19 -12.31
C GLN A 33 3.53 -0.72 -12.44
N LYS A 34 2.60 -0.24 -11.60
CA LYS A 34 2.14 1.14 -11.64
C LYS A 34 3.23 2.14 -11.25
N ILE A 35 4.04 1.82 -10.23
CA ILE A 35 5.19 2.63 -9.82
C ILE A 35 6.22 2.72 -10.95
N SER A 36 6.49 1.60 -11.64
CA SER A 36 7.47 1.55 -12.73
C SER A 36 7.09 2.43 -13.94
N ALA A 37 5.79 2.67 -14.13
CA ALA A 37 5.28 3.53 -15.20
C ALA A 37 5.25 5.03 -14.82
N ALA A 38 5.54 5.37 -13.56
CA ALA A 38 5.57 6.74 -13.08
C ALA A 38 7.00 7.31 -13.07
N SER A 39 7.11 8.63 -12.98
CA SER A 39 8.41 9.32 -12.86
C SER A 39 9.08 9.13 -11.49
N GLY A 40 8.34 8.64 -10.50
CA GLY A 40 8.86 8.32 -9.18
C GLY A 40 7.81 7.62 -8.31
N GLY A 41 8.25 6.67 -7.50
CA GLY A 41 7.38 6.01 -6.54
C GLY A 41 8.15 5.25 -5.48
N VAL A 42 7.43 4.92 -4.40
CA VAL A 42 7.94 4.21 -3.24
C VAL A 42 6.98 3.07 -2.91
N LEU A 43 7.54 1.87 -2.76
CA LEU A 43 6.86 0.71 -2.21
C LEU A 43 7.46 0.39 -0.84
N VAL A 44 6.67 0.55 0.21
CA VAL A 44 7.04 0.16 1.57
C VAL A 44 6.45 -1.20 1.85
N LEU A 45 7.31 -2.17 2.20
CA LEU A 45 6.90 -3.50 2.61
C LEU A 45 7.02 -3.60 4.14
N MET A 46 5.87 -3.60 4.81
CA MET A 46 5.81 -3.68 6.26
C MET A 46 5.76 -5.14 6.69
N HIS A 47 6.77 -5.55 7.45
CA HIS A 47 6.76 -6.83 8.11
C HIS A 47 5.84 -6.80 9.33
N GLN A 48 5.06 -7.85 9.50
CA GLN A 48 4.28 -8.14 10.70
C GLN A 48 4.54 -9.62 11.03
N ASP A 49 4.61 -9.96 12.31
CA ASP A 49 4.79 -11.34 12.74
C ASP A 49 3.65 -12.21 12.18
N GLU A 50 4.00 -13.15 11.30
CA GLU A 50 3.07 -14.11 10.70
C GLU A 50 3.36 -15.50 11.26
N THR A 51 2.38 -16.12 11.91
CA THR A 51 2.48 -17.50 12.42
C THR A 51 2.05 -18.50 11.37
N ALA A 52 2.37 -19.79 11.60
CA ALA A 52 1.93 -20.87 10.72
C ALA A 52 0.40 -20.93 10.59
N GLU A 53 -0.32 -20.64 11.68
CA GLU A 53 -1.79 -20.62 11.72
C GLU A 53 -2.34 -19.45 10.89
N THR A 54 -1.77 -18.25 11.02
CA THR A 54 -2.22 -17.08 10.24
C THR A 54 -1.92 -17.25 8.75
N LEU A 55 -0.75 -17.82 8.41
CA LEU A 55 -0.40 -18.14 7.03
C LEU A 55 -1.36 -19.19 6.44
N ARG A 56 -1.63 -20.26 7.20
CA ARG A 56 -2.56 -21.32 6.78
C ARG A 56 -3.99 -20.78 6.60
N ALA A 57 -4.46 -19.93 7.52
CA ALA A 57 -5.78 -19.31 7.42
C ALA A 57 -5.91 -18.42 6.17
N ARG A 58 -4.87 -17.64 5.84
CA ARG A 58 -4.80 -16.86 4.60
C ARG A 58 -4.76 -17.71 3.34
N ALA A 59 -3.99 -18.81 3.35
CA ALA A 59 -3.82 -19.68 2.18
C ALA A 59 -5.09 -20.49 1.83
N LEU A 60 -5.92 -20.81 2.82
CA LEU A 60 -7.09 -21.69 2.65
C LEU A 60 -8.41 -20.92 2.37
N ASP A 61 -8.35 -19.60 2.16
CA ASP A 61 -9.50 -18.75 1.79
C ASP A 61 -10.72 -18.91 2.73
N ASN A 62 -10.49 -19.01 4.04
CA ASN A 62 -11.56 -18.82 5.03
C ASN A 62 -11.82 -17.32 5.19
N GLN A 63 -12.52 -16.72 4.22
CA GLN A 63 -12.94 -15.31 4.23
C GLN A 63 -13.66 -14.88 5.52
N ALA A 64 -14.17 -15.84 6.30
CA ALA A 64 -14.82 -15.62 7.59
C ALA A 64 -13.86 -15.13 8.70
N ASP A 65 -12.57 -15.50 8.64
CA ASP A 65 -11.56 -15.14 9.65
C ASP A 65 -10.53 -14.14 9.14
N HIS A 66 -10.77 -13.56 7.95
CA HIS A 66 -10.14 -12.29 7.59
C HIS A 66 -10.75 -11.20 8.45
N HIS A 67 -10.42 -11.23 9.74
CA HIS A 67 -10.31 -10.03 10.53
C HIS A 67 -9.44 -9.12 9.66
N VAL A 68 -10.09 -8.16 9.01
CA VAL A 68 -9.43 -7.01 8.42
C VAL A 68 -8.66 -6.45 9.58
N ASN A 69 -7.40 -6.85 9.72
CA ASN A 69 -6.57 -6.48 10.85
C ASN A 69 -6.64 -4.97 10.85
N LYS A 70 -7.31 -4.43 11.89
CA LYS A 70 -7.48 -3.00 12.05
C LYS A 70 -6.07 -2.46 11.99
N TRP A 71 -5.77 -1.73 10.92
CA TRP A 71 -4.44 -1.21 10.69
C TRP A 71 -4.03 -0.46 11.95
N ASP A 72 -2.99 -0.95 12.62
CA ASP A 72 -2.59 -0.42 13.92
C ASP A 72 -2.16 1.04 13.69
N PRO A 73 -2.68 2.01 14.46
CA PRO A 73 -2.14 3.37 14.51
C PRO A 73 -0.60 3.41 14.54
N LYS A 74 0.06 2.43 15.17
CA LYS A 74 1.52 2.30 15.16
C LYS A 74 2.09 2.04 13.77
N SER A 75 1.47 1.16 12.97
CA SER A 75 1.90 0.88 11.60
C SER A 75 1.82 2.12 10.70
N TYR A 76 0.81 2.98 10.90
CA TYR A 76 0.74 4.28 10.21
C TYR A 76 1.91 5.20 10.58
N GLY A 77 2.27 5.28 11.87
CA GLY A 77 3.36 6.11 12.33
C GLY A 77 4.71 5.68 11.75
N ILE A 78 4.99 4.37 11.75
CA ILE A 78 6.23 3.83 11.18
C ILE A 78 6.25 4.03 9.67
N GLY A 79 5.16 3.70 8.97
CA GLY A 79 5.06 3.93 7.52
C GLY A 79 5.28 5.39 7.13
N ALA A 80 4.70 6.32 7.90
CA ALA A 80 4.89 7.76 7.67
C ALA A 80 6.33 8.22 7.92
N GLN A 81 7.00 7.70 8.96
CA GLN A 81 8.41 8.00 9.22
C GLN A 81 9.32 7.48 8.09
N ILE A 82 9.12 6.23 7.65
CA ILE A 82 9.87 5.66 6.52
C ILE A 82 9.71 6.55 5.29
N LEU A 83 8.48 6.95 4.94
CA LEU A 83 8.20 7.78 3.78
C LEU A 83 8.90 9.14 3.86
N ARG A 84 8.86 9.79 5.02
CA ARG A 84 9.58 11.05 5.25
C ARG A 84 11.09 10.86 5.11
N ASP A 85 11.64 9.79 5.69
CA ASP A 85 13.08 9.55 5.74
C ASP A 85 13.65 9.22 4.34
N VAL A 86 12.85 8.65 3.44
CA VAL A 86 13.20 8.48 2.01
C VAL A 86 12.88 9.71 1.15
N GLY A 87 12.45 10.82 1.77
CA GLY A 87 12.25 12.11 1.11
C GLY A 87 10.89 12.33 0.46
N VAL A 88 9.88 11.51 0.79
CA VAL A 88 8.51 11.77 0.33
C VAL A 88 7.94 12.98 1.05
N GLY A 89 7.35 13.90 0.27
CA GLY A 89 6.54 15.01 0.79
C GLY A 89 5.10 14.91 0.30
N LYS A 90 4.89 15.09 -1.01
CA LYS A 90 3.57 15.03 -1.66
C LYS A 90 3.39 13.68 -2.35
N MET A 91 2.31 12.96 -2.04
CA MET A 91 2.10 11.58 -2.53
C MET A 91 0.66 11.24 -2.91
N CYS A 92 0.53 10.39 -3.93
CA CYS A 92 -0.72 9.70 -4.26
C CYS A 92 -0.64 8.23 -3.83
N LEU A 93 -1.63 7.76 -3.06
CA LEU A 93 -1.61 6.43 -2.47
C LEU A 93 -2.21 5.37 -3.40
N ILE A 94 -1.49 4.28 -3.64
CA ILE A 94 -2.00 3.09 -4.31
C ILE A 94 -2.68 2.21 -3.25
N ALA A 95 -3.92 2.54 -2.91
CA ALA A 95 -4.72 1.83 -1.92
C ALA A 95 -6.22 2.10 -2.12
N THR A 96 -7.06 1.28 -1.48
CA THR A 96 -8.50 1.55 -1.38
C THR A 96 -8.73 2.80 -0.51
N PRO A 97 -9.57 3.75 -0.94
CA PRO A 97 -9.86 4.95 -0.16
C PRO A 97 -10.42 4.62 1.23
N ARG A 98 -9.81 5.22 2.26
CA ARG A 98 -10.25 5.07 3.66
C ARG A 98 -10.05 6.35 4.45
N LYS A 99 -10.73 6.48 5.60
CA LYS A 99 -10.47 7.56 6.55
C LYS A 99 -9.08 7.35 7.15
N MET A 100 -8.18 8.30 6.94
CA MET A 100 -6.82 8.29 7.50
C MET A 100 -6.66 9.37 8.56
N PRO A 101 -5.82 9.13 9.58
CA PRO A 101 -5.35 10.19 10.46
C PRO A 101 -4.63 11.30 9.69
N SER A 102 -4.52 12.48 10.29
CA SER A 102 -3.74 13.57 9.70
C SER A 102 -2.27 13.19 9.58
N MET A 103 -1.70 13.34 8.39
CA MET A 103 -0.30 13.04 8.07
C MET A 103 0.61 14.28 8.10
N THR A 104 0.03 15.47 8.34
CA THR A 104 0.76 16.75 8.36
C THR A 104 1.88 16.76 9.41
N GLY A 105 1.70 16.08 10.55
CA GLY A 105 2.72 15.95 11.59
C GLY A 105 3.98 15.18 11.15
N PHE A 106 3.91 14.44 10.05
CA PHE A 106 5.03 13.73 9.44
C PHE A 106 5.64 14.48 8.23
N GLY A 107 5.13 15.66 7.90
CA GLY A 107 5.54 16.38 6.69
C GLY A 107 5.01 15.77 5.39
N LEU A 108 3.96 14.95 5.47
CA LEU A 108 3.38 14.24 4.33
C LEU A 108 2.04 14.85 3.91
N GLU A 109 1.89 15.11 2.61
CA GLU A 109 0.67 15.58 1.97
C GLU A 109 0.10 14.47 1.08
N ILE A 110 -1.11 14.01 1.39
CA ILE A 110 -1.83 13.03 0.58
C ILE A 110 -2.70 13.76 -0.43
N THR A 111 -2.42 13.55 -1.71
CA THR A 111 -3.12 14.22 -2.82
C THR A 111 -4.34 13.48 -3.30
N GLY A 112 -4.37 12.16 -3.08
CA GLY A 112 -5.46 11.30 -3.50
C GLY A 112 -5.10 9.83 -3.45
N TYR A 113 -5.99 9.04 -4.05
CA TYR A 113 -5.82 7.60 -4.21
C TYR A 113 -5.73 7.27 -5.69
N CYS A 114 -4.66 6.58 -6.06
CA CYS A 114 -4.37 6.17 -7.43
C CYS A 114 -4.68 4.68 -7.54
N SER A 115 -5.89 4.31 -7.99
CA SER A 115 -6.26 2.89 -8.14
C SER A 115 -5.27 2.19 -9.08
N ALA A 116 -4.74 1.03 -8.71
CA ALA A 116 -3.79 0.31 -9.57
C ALA A 116 -4.35 -0.04 -10.95
N LYS A 117 -5.68 -0.15 -11.06
CA LYS A 117 -6.40 -0.50 -12.30
C LYS A 117 -6.72 0.70 -13.20
N GLU A 118 -6.48 1.92 -12.75
CA GLU A 118 -6.70 3.13 -13.54
C GLU A 118 -5.42 3.50 -14.32
N LYS A 119 -5.55 3.58 -15.66
CA LYS A 119 -4.52 4.12 -16.55
C LYS A 119 -4.24 5.58 -16.18
N ILE A 120 -2.96 5.92 -16.01
CA ILE A 120 -2.53 7.30 -15.76
C ILE A 120 -2.79 8.09 -17.05
N SER A 121 -3.82 8.92 -17.05
CA SER A 121 -4.07 9.87 -18.14
C SER A 121 -3.20 11.10 -17.87
N ILE A 122 -2.00 11.09 -18.44
CA ILE A 122 -1.12 12.26 -18.44
C ILE A 122 -1.76 13.28 -19.39
N LYS A 123 -2.50 14.25 -18.84
CA LYS A 123 -2.85 15.46 -19.58
C LYS A 123 -1.60 16.33 -19.66
N ASP A 124 -0.89 16.22 -20.78
CA ASP A 124 0.08 17.21 -21.19
C ASP A 124 -0.61 18.57 -21.26
N LYS A 125 -0.18 19.50 -20.39
CA LYS A 125 -0.49 20.92 -20.55
C LYS A 125 0.30 21.41 -21.77
N LYS A 126 -0.42 21.78 -22.82
CA LYS A 126 0.05 22.71 -23.84
C LYS A 126 -0.77 23.99 -23.73
#